data_AF-K8X8B3-F1
#
_entry.id   AF-K8X8B3-F1
#
_cell.length_a   1.000
_cell.length_b   1.000
_cell.length_c   1.000
_cell.angle_alpha   90.00
_cell.angle_beta   90.00
_cell.angle_gamma   90.00
#
_symmetry.space_group_name_H-M   'P 1'
#
loop_
_entity.id
_entity.type
_entity.pdbx_description
1 polymer ?
#
loop_
_entity_poly.entity_id
_entity_poly.type
_entity_poly.pdbx_seq_one_letter_code
_entity_poly.pdbx_strand_id
1 'polypeptide(L)' 'MMYSDDDAMLEFAKQWYPYGGGDDSDIFVEFGLPASAYFRRLAKLVEGSRGRRLSPEQIQGIRTVVRFRLARRQTAA' A
#
# COMPACT_ATOMS: atom_id res chain seq x y z
N MET A 1 -18.33 12.77 4.19
CA MET A 1 -17.06 12.86 4.95
C MET A 1 -15.98 12.34 4.01
N MET A 2 -15.20 13.21 3.37
CA MET A 2 -14.16 12.81 2.42
C MET A 2 -13.03 12.15 3.21
N TYR A 3 -12.91 10.82 3.15
CA TYR A 3 -11.64 10.19 3.49
C TYR A 3 -10.62 10.69 2.49
N SER A 4 -9.53 11.28 2.98
CA SER A 4 -8.40 11.61 2.10
C SER A 4 -7.92 10.30 1.50
N ASP A 5 -7.62 10.28 0.20
CA ASP A 5 -7.12 9.12 -0.55
C ASP A 5 -6.09 8.30 0.26
N ASP A 6 -5.20 9.02 0.97
CA ASP A 6 -4.19 8.50 1.89
C ASP A 6 -4.71 7.58 3.02
N ASP A 7 -5.84 7.89 3.65
CA ASP A 7 -6.40 7.13 4.77
C ASP A 7 -7.06 5.84 4.26
N ALA A 8 -7.77 5.93 3.14
CA ALA A 8 -8.31 4.77 2.43
C ALA A 8 -7.19 3.83 1.95
N MET A 9 -6.08 4.38 1.44
CA MET A 9 -4.91 3.59 1.06
C MET A 9 -4.32 2.79 2.23
N LEU A 10 -4.26 3.40 3.43
CA LEU A 10 -3.73 2.75 4.63
C LEU A 10 -4.67 1.67 5.15
N GLU A 11 -5.98 1.90 5.15
CA GLU A 11 -6.96 0.90 5.56
C GLU A 11 -6.99 -0.29 4.59
N PHE A 12 -6.94 -0.05 3.28
CA PHE A 12 -6.79 -1.10 2.28
C PHE A 12 -5.50 -1.90 2.51
N ALA A 13 -4.36 -1.22 2.70
CA ALA A 13 -3.10 -1.90 2.99
C ALA A 13 -3.17 -2.74 4.27
N LYS A 14 -3.83 -2.24 5.33
CA LYS A 14 -4.00 -2.94 6.60
C LYS A 14 -4.85 -4.21 6.43
N GLN A 15 -5.86 -4.18 5.57
CA GLN A 15 -6.69 -5.34 5.30
C GLN A 15 -5.96 -6.39 4.46
N TRP A 16 -5.11 -5.95 3.52
CA TRP A 16 -4.55 -6.83 2.50
C TRP A 16 -3.08 -7.22 2.70
N TYR A 17 -2.33 -6.60 3.61
CA TYR A 17 -0.93 -6.97 3.86
C TYR A 17 -0.72 -8.45 4.24
N PRO A 18 -1.61 -9.13 5.00
CA PRO A 18 -1.41 -10.54 5.33
C PRO A 18 -1.49 -11.45 4.11
N TYR A 19 -2.18 -10.99 3.06
CA TYR A 19 -2.40 -11.71 1.81
C TYR A 19 -1.43 -11.29 0.69
N GLY A 20 -0.47 -10.40 0.97
CA GLY A 20 0.49 -9.93 -0.03
C GLY A 20 0.13 -8.64 -0.76
N GLY A 21 -0.86 -7.88 -0.27
CA GLY A 21 -1.06 -6.47 -0.68
C GLY A 21 -2.18 -6.16 -1.67
N GLY A 22 -3.21 -7.00 -1.78
CA GLY A 22 -4.40 -6.77 -2.61
C GLY A 22 -4.10 -6.91 -4.11
N ASP A 23 -5.11 -7.13 -4.95
CA ASP A 23 -4.89 -7.29 -6.40
C ASP A 23 -4.60 -5.95 -7.09
N ASP A 24 -3.82 -6.00 -8.19
CA ASP A 24 -3.50 -4.81 -8.97
C ASP A 24 -4.76 -4.17 -9.61
N SER A 25 -5.73 -4.99 -9.99
CA SER A 25 -7.00 -4.55 -10.60
C SER A 25 -7.90 -3.91 -9.56
N ASP A 26 -7.99 -4.47 -8.36
CA ASP A 26 -8.75 -3.90 -7.24
C ASP A 26 -8.21 -2.53 -6.86
N ILE A 27 -6.88 -2.39 -6.77
CA ILE A 27 -6.23 -1.10 -6.51
C ILE A 27 -6.60 -0.07 -7.59
N PHE A 28 -6.63 -0.47 -8.86
CA PHE A 28 -7.00 0.43 -9.95
C PHE A 28 -8.49 0.80 -9.91
N VAL A 29 -9.37 -0.14 -9.59
CA VAL A 29 -10.82 0.12 -9.46
C VAL A 29 -11.11 1.03 -8.28
N GLU A 30 -10.44 0.84 -7.15
CA GLU A 30 -10.71 1.57 -5.91
C GLU A 30 -10.09 2.98 -5.90
N PHE A 31 -8.85 3.11 -6.38
CA PHE A 31 -8.09 4.37 -6.31
C PHE A 31 -7.90 5.06 -7.66
N GLY A 32 -8.23 4.42 -8.78
CA GLY A 32 -7.97 4.94 -10.12
C GLY A 32 -6.48 5.05 -10.46
N LEU A 33 -5.62 4.34 -9.72
CA LEU A 33 -4.16 4.44 -9.83
C LEU A 33 -3.56 3.08 -10.19
N PRO A 34 -2.51 3.04 -11.03
CA PRO A 34 -1.77 1.80 -11.23
C PRO A 34 -1.14 1.35 -9.90
N ALA A 35 -1.10 0.05 -9.65
CA ALA A 35 -0.61 -0.51 -8.39
C ALA A 35 0.81 -0.02 -8.02
N SER A 36 1.69 0.23 -8.99
CA SER A 36 3.03 0.80 -8.74
C SER A 36 3.01 2.23 -8.19
N ALA A 37 2.03 3.06 -8.57
CA ALA A 37 1.84 4.40 -8.01
C ALA A 37 1.24 4.32 -6.62
N TYR A 38 0.27 3.42 -6.41
CA TYR A 38 -0.30 3.12 -5.10
C TYR A 38 0.78 2.69 -4.10
N PHE A 39 1.58 1.64 -4.40
CA PHE A 39 2.60 1.15 -3.47
C PHE A 39 3.70 2.19 -3.19
N ARG A 40 4.06 3.04 -4.16
CA ARG A 40 4.98 4.17 -3.94
C ARG A 40 4.41 5.23 -3.00
N ARG A 41 3.11 5.55 -3.13
CA ARG A 41 2.43 6.47 -2.19
C ARG A 41 2.33 5.85 -0.81
N LEU A 42 1.89 4.59 -0.73
CA LEU A 42 1.78 3.84 0.52
C LEU A 42 3.11 3.78 1.27
N ALA A 43 4.24 3.58 0.58
CA ALA A 43 5.57 3.62 1.19
C ALA A 43 5.83 4.94 1.94
N LYS A 44 5.53 6.07 1.29
CA LYS A 44 5.69 7.41 1.88
C LYS A 44 4.73 7.64 3.05
N LEU A 45 3.49 7.13 2.96
CA LEU A 45 2.49 7.27 4.02
C LEU A 45 2.87 6.50 5.28
N VAL A 46 3.38 5.27 5.12
CA VAL A 46 3.85 4.42 6.22
C VAL A 46 5.14 4.96 6.83
N GLU A 47 6.00 5.61 6.05
CA GLU A 47 7.21 6.28 6.55
C GLU A 47 6.92 7.64 7.21
N GLY A 48 5.77 8.25 6.91
CA GLY A 48 5.35 9.53 7.46
C GLY A 48 4.54 9.45 8.76
N SER A 49 4.01 10.60 9.18
CA SER A 49 3.23 10.75 10.42
C SER A 49 1.99 9.86 10.48
N ARG A 50 1.40 9.51 9.33
CA ARG A 50 0.20 8.66 9.24
C ARG A 50 0.49 7.20 9.57
N GLY A 51 1.71 6.72 9.33
CA GLY A 51 2.18 5.41 9.75
C GLY A 51 2.14 5.20 11.26
N ARG A 52 2.14 6.27 12.08
CA ARG A 52 2.00 6.17 13.54
C ARG A 52 0.67 5.58 14.01
N ARG A 53 -0.35 5.51 13.14
CA ARG A 53 -1.64 4.86 13.43
C ARG A 53 -1.57 3.34 13.31
N LEU A 54 -0.51 2.80 12.70
CA LEU A 54 -0.31 1.37 12.50
C LEU A 54 0.62 0.81 13.58
N SER A 55 0.40 -0.46 13.96
CA SER A 55 1.32 -1.17 14.84
C SER A 55 2.66 -1.44 14.14
N PRO A 56 3.76 -1.65 14.89
CA PRO A 56 5.05 -1.99 14.30
C PRO A 56 5.01 -3.23 13.39
N GLU A 57 4.18 -4.23 13.74
CA GLU A 57 3.97 -5.44 12.93
C GLU A 57 3.26 -5.12 11.61
N GLN A 58 2.22 -4.30 11.65
CA GLN A 58 1.52 -3.84 10.44
C GLN A 58 2.46 -3.06 9.53
N ILE A 59 3.27 -2.15 10.11
CA ILE A 59 4.28 -1.39 9.37
C ILE A 59 5.28 -2.33 8.70
N GLN A 60 5.83 -3.31 9.42
CA GLN A 60 6.77 -4.27 8.83
C GLN A 60 6.13 -5.12 7.73
N GLY A 61 4.91 -5.63 7.96
CA GLY A 61 4.17 -6.42 6.97
C GLY A 61 3.91 -5.63 5.69
N ILE A 62 3.38 -4.41 5.82
CA ILE A 62 3.11 -3.53 4.69
C ILE A 62 4.41 -3.16 3.96
N ARG A 63 5.49 -2.84 4.68
CA ARG A 63 6.79 -2.53 4.05
C ARG A 63 7.36 -3.73 3.29
N THR A 64 7.20 -4.94 3.81
CA THR A 64 7.64 -6.17 3.15
C THR A 64 6.90 -6.36 1.82
N VAL A 65 5.57 -6.23 1.86
CA VAL A 65 4.72 -6.29 0.67
C VAL A 65 5.09 -5.23 -0.36
N VAL A 66 5.22 -3.97 0.07
CA VAL A 66 5.59 -2.85 -0.80
C VAL A 66 6.93 -3.12 -1.51
N ARG A 67 7.96 -3.54 -0.76
CA ARG A 67 9.28 -3.85 -1.35
C ARG A 67 9.17 -5.01 -2.33
N PHE A 68 8.47 -6.07 -1.96
CA PHE A 68 8.31 -7.25 -2.81
C PHE A 68 7.57 -6.94 -4.12
N ARG A 69 6.47 -6.19 -4.04
CA ARG A 69 5.68 -5.76 -5.21
C ARG A 69 6.47 -4.80 -6.11
N LEU A 70 7.20 -3.85 -5.53
CA LEU A 70 8.05 -2.93 -6.30
C LEU A 70 9.26 -3.63 -6.95
N ALA A 71 9.79 -4.69 -6.33
CA ALA A 71 10.88 -5.48 -6.89
C ALA A 71 10.40 -6.41 -8.02
N ARG A 72 9.27 -7.11 -7.84
CA ARG A 72 8.69 -8.01 -8.86
C ARG A 72 8.28 -7.28 -10.14
N ARG A 73 7.85 -6.02 -10.03
CA ARG A 73 7.48 -5.21 -11.19
C ARG A 73 8.68 -4.68 -11.98
N GLN A 74 9.87 -4.64 -11.38
CA GLN A 74 11.11 -4.25 -12.07
C GLN A 74 11.68 -5.36 -12.96
N THR A 75 11.18 -6.60 -12.84
CA THR A 75 11.66 -7.75 -13.62
C THR A 75 10.88 -8.00 -14.92
N ALA A 76 9.89 -7.16 -15.25
CA ALA A 76 9.27 -7.14 -16.57
C ALA A 76 9.90 -5.99 -17.37
N ALA A 77 11.06 -6.27 -17.96
CA ALA A 77 11.72 -5.45 -18.99
C ALA A 77 11.64 -6.19 -20.33
#